data_AF-A0A7C3D5H1-F1
#
_entry.id   AF-A0A7C3D5H1-F1
#
_cell.length_a   1.000
_cell.length_b   1.000
_cell.length_c   1.000
_cell.angle_alpha   90.00
_cell.angle_beta   90.00
_cell.angle_gamma   90.00
#
_symmetry.space_group_name_H-M   'P 1'
#
loop_
_entity.id
_entity.type
_entity.pdbx_description
1 polymer ?
#
loop_
_entity_poly.entity_id
_entity_poly.type
_entity_poly.pdbx_seq_one_letter_code
_entity_poly.pdbx_strand_id
1 'polypeptide(L)'
;MDLKTALVYEGSAVAILHFDPQTGQVLPKGYHSWAFQQAVSAQDVAKRAQEILGNLEVLNGAEYREPEACWVVPLAYQGRIVAELRVSYDGTGIVPDIPATQEMQAYGK
;
A
#
# COMPACT_ATOMS: atom_id res chain seq x y z
N MET A 1 6.56 -1.17 16.53
CA MET A 1 5.34 -1.67 15.87
C MET A 1 5.19 -0.93 14.55
N ASP A 2 5.11 -1.69 13.47
CA ASP A 2 4.81 -1.18 12.12
C ASP A 2 3.30 -1.12 11.96
N LEU A 3 2.80 -0.10 11.25
CA LEU A 3 1.38 0.15 11.07
C LEU A 3 1.11 0.32 9.58
N LYS A 4 0.31 -0.58 9.02
CA LYS A 4 0.09 -0.66 7.58
C LYS A 4 -1.30 -1.17 7.25
N THR A 5 -1.74 -0.84 6.04
CA THR A 5 -3.02 -1.30 5.47
C THR A 5 -2.78 -1.76 4.05
N ALA A 6 -3.42 -2.88 3.68
CA ALA A 6 -3.42 -3.36 2.31
C ALA A 6 -4.53 -2.68 1.50
N LEU A 7 -4.21 -2.29 0.26
CA LEU A 7 -5.22 -2.09 -0.77
C LEU A 7 -5.59 -3.46 -1.32
N VAL A 8 -6.88 -3.76 -1.32
CA VAL A 8 -7.40 -5.08 -1.69
C VAL A 8 -8.18 -4.99 -2.99
N TYR A 9 -7.88 -5.88 -3.92
CA TYR A 9 -8.62 -6.05 -5.17
C TYR A 9 -8.84 -7.55 -5.39
N GLU A 10 -10.07 -7.95 -5.71
CA GLU A 10 -10.47 -9.35 -5.90
C GLU A 10 -10.03 -10.29 -4.76
N GLY A 11 -10.09 -9.80 -3.52
CA GLY A 11 -9.75 -10.56 -2.31
C GLY A 11 -8.25 -10.72 -2.04
N SER A 12 -7.39 -10.14 -2.88
CA SER A 12 -5.92 -10.16 -2.70
C SER A 12 -5.38 -8.77 -2.39
N ALA A 13 -4.33 -8.70 -1.57
CA ALA A 13 -3.60 -7.45 -1.40
C ALA A 13 -2.83 -7.13 -2.67
N VAL A 14 -2.95 -5.91 -3.19
CA VAL A 14 -2.30 -5.46 -4.43
C VAL A 14 -1.31 -4.32 -4.21
N ALA A 15 -1.41 -3.66 -3.06
CA ALA A 15 -0.47 -2.65 -2.60
C ALA A 15 -0.54 -2.50 -1.08
N ILE A 16 0.50 -1.95 -0.46
CA ILE A 16 0.57 -1.68 0.97
C ILE A 16 0.80 -0.18 1.18
N LEU A 17 -0.01 0.42 2.05
CA LEU A 17 0.22 1.76 2.61
C LEU A 17 0.85 1.61 3.99
N HIS A 18 1.96 2.31 4.22
CA HIS A 18 2.59 2.41 5.54
C HIS A 18 2.17 3.70 6.23
N PHE A 19 2.02 3.65 7.55
CA PHE A 19 1.60 4.77 8.37
C PHE A 19 2.58 5.01 9.51
N ASP A 20 2.75 6.27 9.86
CA ASP A 20 3.42 6.66 11.07
C ASP A 20 2.56 6.27 12.30
N PRO A 21 3.04 5.40 13.21
CA PRO A 21 2.29 4.97 14.37
C PRO A 21 2.09 6.06 15.44
N GLN A 22 2.79 7.19 15.35
CA GLN A 22 2.62 8.35 16.23
C GLN A 22 1.57 9.34 15.70
N THR A 23 1.56 9.57 14.39
CA THR A 23 0.74 10.63 13.78
C THR A 23 -0.42 10.10 12.94
N GLY A 24 -0.37 8.84 12.54
CA GLY A 24 -1.34 8.21 11.63
C GLY A 24 -1.27 8.77 10.21
N GLN A 25 -0.19 9.46 9.85
CA GLN A 25 0.02 9.95 8.49
C GLN A 25 0.53 8.80 7.60
N VAL A 26 0.10 8.79 6.34
CA VAL A 26 0.66 7.88 5.34
C VAL A 26 2.10 8.29 5.02
N LEU A 27 2.97 7.29 4.98
CA LEU A 27 4.38 7.46 4.71
C LEU A 27 4.67 7.34 3.22
N PRO A 28 5.70 8.03 2.71
CA PRO A 28 6.19 7.77 1.36
C PRO A 28 6.64 6.32 1.20
N LYS A 29 6.53 5.79 -0.01
CA LYS A 29 7.04 4.46 -0.36
C LYS A 29 8.51 4.34 0.05
N GLY A 30 8.85 3.24 0.73
CA GLY A 30 10.20 2.95 1.20
C GLY A 30 10.53 3.53 2.57
N TYR A 31 9.67 4.38 3.14
CA TYR A 31 9.78 4.78 4.54
C TYR A 31 9.12 3.75 5.44
N HIS A 32 9.90 3.27 6.41
CA HIS A 32 9.42 2.37 7.46
C HIS A 32 9.64 3.05 8.81
N SER A 33 8.56 3.45 9.47
CA SER A 33 8.63 4.01 10.83
C SER A 33 8.50 2.91 11.87
N TRP A 34 9.37 2.92 12.87
CA TRP A 34 9.28 2.05 14.02
C TRP A 34 9.06 2.85 15.29
N ALA A 35 8.00 2.54 16.03
CA ALA A 35 7.79 3.08 17.37
C ALA A 35 7.59 1.98 18.42
N PHE A 36 8.08 2.23 19.65
CA PHE A 36 7.89 1.32 20.78
C PHE A 36 6.47 1.35 21.35
N GLN A 37 5.79 2.49 21.25
CA GLN A 37 4.40 2.67 21.66
C GLN A 37 3.63 3.26 20.48
N GLN A 38 2.43 2.76 20.22
CA GLN A 38 1.54 3.27 19.19
C GLN A 38 0.62 4.32 19.81
N ALA A 39 0.58 5.52 19.24
CA ALA A 39 -0.28 6.61 19.73
C ALA A 39 -1.63 6.66 19.01
N VAL A 40 -1.71 6.11 17.80
CA VAL A 40 -2.91 6.13 16.94
C VAL A 40 -3.56 4.77 16.89
N SER A 41 -4.89 4.66 17.04
CA SER A 41 -5.57 3.36 16.99
C SER A 41 -5.62 2.78 15.57
N ALA A 42 -5.74 1.46 15.45
CA ALA A 42 -5.94 0.81 14.15
C ALA A 42 -7.24 1.27 13.46
N GLN A 43 -8.26 1.62 14.24
CA GLN A 43 -9.54 2.10 13.72
C GLN A 43 -9.43 3.50 13.09
N ASP A 44 -8.62 4.37 13.69
CA ASP A 44 -8.34 5.71 13.12
C ASP A 44 -7.56 5.59 11.80
N VAL A 45 -6.59 4.67 11.75
CA VAL A 45 -5.86 4.36 10.51
C VAL A 45 -6.79 3.81 9.44
N ALA A 46 -7.68 2.87 9.79
CA ALA A 46 -8.64 2.32 8.84
C ALA A 46 -9.54 3.40 8.25
N LYS A 47 -10.06 4.32 9.08
CA LYS A 47 -10.84 5.48 8.61
C LYS A 47 -10.04 6.36 7.66
N ARG A 48 -8.80 6.69 8.03
CA ARG A 48 -7.92 7.52 7.19
C ARG A 48 -7.51 6.81 5.90
N ALA A 49 -7.33 5.50 5.92
CA ALA A 49 -7.04 4.72 4.72
C ALA A 49 -8.19 4.80 3.71
N GLN A 50 -9.45 4.82 4.17
CA GLN A 50 -10.61 5.04 3.29
C GLN A 50 -10.60 6.44 2.66
N GLU A 51 -10.25 7.47 3.45
CA GLU A 51 -10.11 8.85 2.95
C GLU A 51 -8.98 8.96 1.92
N ILE A 52 -7.83 8.31 2.17
CA ILE A 52 -6.69 8.27 1.25
C ILE A 52 -7.09 7.56 -0.05
N LEU A 53 -7.77 6.41 0.04
CA LEU A 53 -8.16 5.61 -1.12
C LEU A 53 -8.99 6.42 -2.13
N GLY A 54 -9.92 7.24 -1.64
CA GLY A 54 -10.73 8.12 -2.49
C GLY A 54 -9.95 9.27 -3.17
N ASN A 55 -8.70 9.51 -2.75
CA ASN A 55 -7.84 10.60 -3.22
C ASN A 55 -6.48 10.10 -3.73
N LEU A 56 -6.31 8.79 -3.95
CA LEU A 56 -5.09 8.25 -4.53
C LEU A 56 -5.02 8.63 -6.01
N GLU A 57 -3.86 9.12 -6.42
CA GLU A 57 -3.54 9.45 -7.80
C GLU A 57 -2.70 8.32 -8.39
N VAL A 58 -3.14 7.79 -9.53
CA VAL A 58 -2.30 6.91 -10.35
C VAL A 58 -1.41 7.80 -11.20
N LEU A 59 -0.10 7.76 -10.97
CA LEU A 59 0.83 8.62 -11.71
C LEU A 59 1.04 8.10 -13.12
N ASN A 60 1.28 9.03 -14.06
CA ASN A 60 1.62 8.70 -15.43
C ASN A 60 3.10 8.29 -15.53
N GLY A 61 3.37 7.04 -15.19
CA GLY A 61 4.68 6.41 -15.26
C GLY A 61 4.56 4.92 -14.94
N ALA A 62 5.30 4.09 -15.68
CA ALA A 62 5.37 2.66 -15.42
C ALA A 62 6.79 2.17 -15.64
N GLU A 63 7.28 1.34 -14.73
CA GLU A 63 8.59 0.70 -14.85
C GLU A 63 8.40 -0.81 -15.04
N TYR A 64 9.07 -1.39 -16.03
CA TYR A 64 9.07 -2.83 -16.17
C TYR A 64 9.99 -3.47 -15.12
N ARG A 65 9.50 -4.49 -14.39
CA ARG A 65 10.24 -5.16 -13.33
C ARG A 65 10.38 -6.66 -13.61
N GLU A 66 11.63 -7.10 -13.63
CA GLU A 66 12.04 -8.52 -13.65
C GLU A 66 12.46 -8.96 -12.24
N PRO A 67 12.31 -10.25 -11.88
CA PRO A 67 11.89 -11.38 -12.72
C PRO A 67 10.38 -11.57 -12.86
N GLU A 68 9.55 -10.76 -12.18
CA GLU A 68 8.09 -10.97 -12.12
C GLU A 68 7.35 -10.66 -13.43
N ALA A 69 8.05 -10.10 -14.43
CA ALA A 69 7.50 -9.73 -15.74
C ALA A 69 6.23 -8.88 -15.61
N CYS A 70 6.33 -7.77 -14.86
CA CYS A 70 5.19 -6.88 -14.58
C CYS A 70 5.55 -5.41 -14.75
N TRP A 71 4.54 -4.58 -14.99
CA TRP A 71 4.65 -3.13 -14.94
C TRP A 71 4.33 -2.63 -13.54
N VAL A 72 5.19 -1.76 -13.02
CA VAL A 72 5.04 -1.14 -11.71
C VAL A 72 4.58 0.30 -11.91
N VAL A 73 3.40 0.61 -11.41
CA VAL A 73 2.74 1.91 -11.53
C VAL A 73 2.72 2.60 -10.16
N PRO A 74 3.27 3.81 -10.02
CA PRO A 74 3.29 4.49 -8.74
C PRO A 74 1.91 5.06 -8.38
N LEU A 75 1.54 4.89 -7.11
CA LEU A 75 0.36 5.48 -6.49
C LEU A 75 0.80 6.63 -5.59
N ALA A 76 0.23 7.81 -5.81
CA ALA A 76 0.56 9.01 -5.08
C ALA A 76 -0.60 9.54 -4.23
N TYR A 77 -0.24 10.18 -3.12
CA TYR A 77 -1.16 10.92 -2.27
C TYR A 77 -0.46 12.19 -1.80
N GLN A 78 -1.12 13.36 -1.94
CA GLN A 78 -0.57 14.67 -1.55
C GLN A 78 0.85 14.93 -2.12
N GLY A 79 1.06 14.59 -3.39
CA GLY A 79 2.33 14.82 -4.10
C GLY A 79 3.47 13.88 -3.71
N ARG A 80 3.19 12.76 -3.03
CA ARG A 80 4.18 11.76 -2.62
C ARG A 80 3.78 10.39 -3.13
N ILE A 81 4.73 9.62 -3.66
CA ILE A 81 4.50 8.20 -3.96
C ILE A 81 4.38 7.46 -2.62
N VAL A 82 3.25 6.82 -2.36
CA VAL A 82 2.94 6.12 -1.10
C VAL A 82 2.83 4.62 -1.28
N ALA A 83 2.55 4.16 -2.50
CA ALA A 83 2.45 2.76 -2.86
C ALA A 83 2.81 2.55 -4.33
N GLU A 84 2.92 1.28 -4.72
CA GLU A 84 3.12 0.83 -6.10
C GLU A 84 2.08 -0.24 -6.40
N LEU A 85 1.51 -0.20 -7.59
CA LEU A 85 0.63 -1.24 -8.13
C LEU A 85 1.39 -2.04 -9.17
N ARG A 86 1.26 -3.37 -9.13
CA ARG A 86 1.82 -4.25 -10.16
C ARG A 86 0.75 -4.64 -11.15
N VAL A 87 1.06 -4.52 -12.42
CA VAL A 87 0.17 -4.86 -13.55
C VAL A 87 0.88 -5.91 -14.40
N SER A 88 0.14 -6.89 -14.91
CA SER A 88 0.69 -7.95 -15.77
C SER A 88 1.40 -7.36 -16.99
N TYR A 89 2.37 -8.08 -17.55
CA TYR A 89 3.12 -7.65 -18.74
C TYR A 89 2.24 -7.18 -19.91
N ASP A 90 1.10 -7.84 -20.13
CA ASP A 90 0.11 -7.53 -21.17
C ASP A 90 -0.87 -6.41 -20.78
N GLY A 91 -0.80 -5.90 -19.55
CA GLY A 91 -1.64 -4.82 -19.05
C GLY A 91 -3.08 -5.22 -18.69
N THR A 92 -3.41 -6.52 -18.71
CA THR A 92 -4.79 -7.00 -18.58
C THR A 92 -5.24 -7.24 -17.14
N GLY A 93 -4.31 -7.39 -16.20
CA GLY A 93 -4.63 -7.73 -14.82
C GLY A 93 -3.71 -7.09 -13.79
N ILE A 94 -4.20 -7.02 -12.56
CA ILE A 94 -3.41 -6.60 -11.40
C ILE A 94 -2.72 -7.83 -10.80
N VAL A 95 -1.41 -7.72 -10.56
CA VAL A 95 -0.62 -8.79 -9.95
C VAL A 95 -0.70 -8.66 -8.43
N PRO A 96 -1.11 -9.70 -7.70
CA PRO A 96 -1.22 -9.65 -6.25
C PRO A 96 0.16 -9.59 -5.57
N ASP A 97 0.21 -8.89 -4.44
CA ASP A 97 1.30 -8.98 -3.48
C ASP A 97 1.05 -10.21 -2.59
N ILE A 98 1.66 -11.34 -2.98
CA ILE A 98 1.47 -12.63 -2.29
C ILE A 98 1.93 -12.56 -0.82
N PRO A 99 3.12 -12.03 -0.48
CA PRO A 99 3.50 -11.82 0.92
C PRO A 99 2.48 -10.99 1.71
N ALA A 100 2.04 -9.85 1.16
CA ALA A 100 1.07 -8.99 1.83
C ALA A 100 -0.29 -9.68 2.00
N THR A 101 -0.70 -10.48 1.03
CA THR A 101 -1.95 -11.24 1.07
C THR A 101 -1.90 -12.28 2.18
N GLN A 102 -0.79 -13.02 2.31
CA GLN A 102 -0.60 -13.99 3.38
C GLN A 102 -0.59 -13.32 4.76
N GLU A 103 0.09 -12.18 4.88
CA GLU A 103 0.13 -11.41 6.13
C GLU A 103 -1.27 -10.90 6.51
N MET A 104 -2.01 -10.36 5.56
CA MET A 104 -3.39 -9.91 5.75
C MET A 104 -4.30 -11.07 6.17
N GLN A 105 -4.15 -12.26 5.58
CA GLN A 105 -4.93 -13.44 5.98
C GLN A 105 -4.58 -13.93 7.39
N ALA A 106 -3.32 -13.81 7.80
CA ALA A 106 -2.86 -14.25 9.11
C ALA A 106 -3.20 -13.26 10.24
N TYR A 107 -3.14 -11.95 9.96
CA TYR A 107 -3.15 -10.90 10.98
C TYR A 107 -4.11 -9.74 10.69
N GLY A 108 -4.80 -9.75 9.54
CA GLY A 108 -5.79 -8.74 9.18
C GLY A 108 -6.92 -8.73 10.20
N LYS A 109 -6.98 -7.65 10.97
CA LYS A 109 -8.04 -7.35 11.93
C LYS A 109 -8.72 -6.06 11.53
#